data_AF-A0A972UNP7-F1
#
_entry.id   AF-A0A972UNP7-F1
#
_cell.length_a   1.000
_cell.length_b   1.000
_cell.length_c   1.000
_cell.angle_alpha   90.00
_cell.angle_beta   90.00
_cell.angle_gamma   90.00
#
_symmetry.space_group_name_H-M   'P 1'
#
loop_
_entity.id
_entity.type
_entity.pdbx_description
1 polymer ?
#
loop_
_entity_poly.entity_id
_entity_poly.type
_entity_poly.pdbx_seq_one_letter_code
_entity_poly.pdbx_strand_id
1 'polypeptide(L)'
;MKITKLKRSMFHRRLFMAAAFSILMAPLGMSSSEAAEAKALRISTPGVPAETQSKSLIVFKTALEQLLPGQFDTQIHLNGTLFAQGTEIPAMQRGNLEMALISAQDI
;
A
#
# COMPACT_ATOMS: atom_id res chain seq x y z
N MET A 1 28.10 41.70 54.54
CA MET A 1 28.52 40.81 53.44
C MET A 1 27.27 40.24 52.77
N LYS A 2 27.15 40.39 51.44
CA LYS A 2 25.95 40.15 50.62
C LYS A 2 25.72 38.67 50.33
N ILE A 3 24.51 38.13 50.55
CA ILE A 3 24.09 36.85 49.92
C ILE A 3 22.62 36.90 49.49
N THR A 4 22.32 37.72 48.47
CA THR A 4 21.03 37.75 47.76
C THR A 4 21.25 37.37 46.30
N LYS A 5 21.49 36.08 45.99
CA LYS A 5 21.63 35.60 44.59
C LYS A 5 21.18 34.15 44.30
N LEU A 6 20.27 33.54 45.08
CA LEU A 6 19.94 32.11 44.89
C LEU A 6 18.51 31.76 44.41
N LYS A 7 17.72 32.70 43.88
CA LYS A 7 16.40 32.36 43.28
C LYS A 7 16.31 32.53 41.76
N ARG A 8 17.14 33.36 41.13
CA ARG A 8 17.12 33.58 39.67
C ARG A 8 17.62 32.36 38.87
N SER A 9 18.62 31.63 39.36
CA SER A 9 19.27 30.52 38.62
C SER A 9 18.37 29.31 38.37
N MET A 10 17.54 28.91 39.33
CA MET A 10 16.70 27.71 39.21
C MET A 10 15.56 27.87 38.20
N PHE A 11 15.03 29.09 38.03
CA PHE A 11 13.96 29.37 37.07
C PHE A 11 14.44 29.27 35.63
N HIS A 12 15.67 29.76 35.36
CA HIS A 12 16.28 29.69 34.03
C HIS A 12 16.68 28.25 33.66
N ARG A 13 17.17 27.46 34.62
CA ARG A 13 17.47 26.03 34.40
C ARG A 13 16.23 25.20 34.06
N ARG A 14 15.10 25.46 34.73
CA ARG A 14 13.82 24.78 34.43
C ARG A 14 13.25 25.18 33.07
N LEU A 15 13.38 26.46 32.71
CA LEU A 15 12.97 26.97 31.40
C LEU A 15 13.85 26.39 30.26
N PHE A 16 15.16 26.28 30.50
CA PHE A 16 16.10 25.66 29.54
C PHE A 16 15.85 24.16 29.37
N MET A 17 15.56 23.44 30.46
CA MET A 17 15.23 22.01 30.40
C MET A 17 13.88 21.75 29.73
N ALA A 18 12.87 22.60 29.95
CA ALA A 18 11.57 22.49 29.27
C ALA A 18 11.69 22.76 27.76
N ALA A 19 12.49 23.76 27.36
CA ALA A 19 12.74 24.07 25.95
C ALA A 19 13.55 22.96 25.24
N ALA A 20 14.48 22.31 25.95
CA ALA A 20 15.23 21.17 25.42
C ALA A 20 14.34 19.92 25.21
N PHE A 21 13.33 19.72 26.07
CA PHE A 21 12.42 18.57 25.98
C PHE A 21 11.41 18.71 24.83
N SER A 22 10.97 19.93 24.51
CA SER A 22 10.04 20.18 23.39
C SER A 22 10.67 19.99 22.00
N ILE A 23 12.01 20.08 21.88
CA ILE A 23 12.72 19.84 20.61
C ILE A 23 12.85 18.34 20.32
N LEU A 24 12.95 17.50 21.36
CA LEU A 24 13.17 16.05 21.19
C LEU A 24 11.88 15.27 20.85
N MET A 25 10.70 15.81 21.16
CA MET A 25 9.41 15.16 20.91
C MET A 25 8.72 15.59 19.61
N ALA A 26 9.35 16.47 18.82
CA ALA A 26 8.71 17.10 17.66
C ALA A 26 8.48 16.20 16.41
N PRO A 27 9.21 15.10 16.13
CA PRO A 27 8.95 14.36 14.89
C PRO A 27 8.12 13.08 15.04
N LEU A 28 7.70 12.65 16.23
CA LEU A 28 6.95 11.38 16.37
C LEU A 28 5.50 11.43 15.85
N GLY A 29 4.99 12.62 15.51
CA GLY A 29 3.59 12.82 15.08
C GLY A 29 3.38 13.17 13.60
N MET A 30 4.45 13.32 12.82
CA MET A 30 4.37 13.64 11.39
C MET A 30 4.73 12.41 10.56
N SER A 31 3.95 11.33 10.70
CA SER A 31 3.83 10.41 9.57
C SER A 31 3.05 11.18 8.50
N SER A 32 3.76 11.75 7.54
CA SER A 32 3.15 12.11 6.27
C SER A 32 2.36 10.90 5.80
N SER A 33 1.06 11.06 5.64
CA SER A 33 0.25 10.13 4.87
C SER A 33 0.77 10.20 3.43
N GLU A 34 1.85 9.50 3.14
CA GLU A 34 2.23 9.19 1.77
C GLU A 34 1.00 8.53 1.15
N ALA A 35 0.50 9.10 0.06
CA ALA A 35 -0.56 8.45 -0.71
C ALA A 35 -0.06 7.04 -1.02
N ALA A 36 -0.69 6.03 -0.42
CA ALA A 36 -0.26 4.65 -0.58
C ALA A 36 -0.19 4.33 -2.07
N GLU A 37 0.95 3.85 -2.53
CA GLU A 37 1.12 3.42 -3.91
C GLU A 37 0.06 2.36 -4.23
N ALA A 38 -0.60 2.51 -5.38
CA ALA A 38 -1.66 1.61 -5.81
C ALA A 38 -1.10 0.18 -5.87
N LYS A 39 -1.78 -0.76 -5.22
CA LYS A 39 -1.35 -2.16 -5.20
C LYS A 39 -1.56 -2.79 -6.58
N ALA A 40 -0.52 -3.37 -7.15
CA ALA A 40 -0.64 -4.12 -8.39
C ALA A 40 -1.63 -5.29 -8.23
N LEU A 41 -2.56 -5.42 -9.18
CA LEU A 41 -3.51 -6.52 -9.30
C LEU A 41 -3.46 -7.04 -10.74
N ARG A 42 -2.55 -7.97 -11.03
CA ARG A 42 -2.44 -8.62 -12.33
C ARG A 42 -3.37 -9.82 -12.37
N ILE A 43 -4.25 -9.82 -13.36
CA ILE A 43 -5.24 -10.85 -13.60
C ILE A 43 -4.87 -11.56 -14.90
N SER A 44 -4.69 -12.88 -14.87
CA SER A 44 -4.36 -13.68 -16.06
C SER A 44 -5.41 -14.74 -16.36
N THR A 45 -5.74 -14.91 -17.64
CA THR A 45 -6.57 -16.02 -18.10
C THR A 45 -6.21 -16.42 -19.53
N PRO A 46 -6.32 -17.72 -19.88
CA PRO A 46 -6.23 -18.16 -21.27
C PRO A 46 -7.46 -17.76 -22.10
N GLY A 47 -8.55 -17.31 -21.46
CA GLY A 47 -9.82 -16.98 -22.12
C GLY A 47 -9.71 -15.83 -23.12
N VAL A 48 -10.53 -15.90 -24.18
CA VAL A 48 -10.55 -14.87 -25.23
C VAL A 48 -11.45 -13.68 -24.86
N PRO A 49 -11.22 -12.47 -25.41
CA PRO A 49 -12.02 -11.28 -25.08
C PRO A 49 -13.53 -11.41 -25.33
N ALA A 50 -13.93 -12.30 -26.24
CA ALA A 50 -15.34 -12.52 -26.56
C ALA A 50 -16.10 -13.29 -25.47
N GLU A 51 -15.39 -14.05 -24.63
CA GLU A 51 -15.98 -14.89 -23.59
C GLU A 51 -16.63 -14.06 -22.46
N THR A 52 -17.71 -14.58 -21.91
CA THR A 52 -18.45 -13.94 -20.81
C THR A 52 -17.57 -13.74 -19.57
N GLN A 53 -16.74 -14.72 -19.24
CA GLN A 53 -15.80 -14.64 -18.13
C GLN A 53 -14.75 -13.53 -18.33
N SER A 54 -14.16 -13.40 -19.51
CA SER A 54 -13.25 -12.29 -19.85
C SER A 54 -13.93 -10.92 -19.74
N LYS A 55 -15.17 -10.80 -20.23
CA LYS A 55 -15.97 -9.57 -20.09
C LYS A 55 -16.30 -9.24 -18.64
N SER A 56 -16.54 -10.26 -17.82
CA SER A 56 -16.81 -10.06 -16.38
C SER A 56 -15.62 -9.46 -15.63
N LEU A 57 -14.38 -9.75 -16.06
CA LEU A 57 -13.17 -9.14 -15.49
C LEU A 57 -13.10 -7.63 -15.78
N ILE A 58 -13.60 -7.19 -16.93
CA ILE A 58 -13.70 -5.76 -17.25
C ILE A 58 -14.70 -5.08 -16.31
N VAL A 59 -15.85 -5.71 -16.08
CA VAL A 59 -16.84 -5.20 -15.10
C VAL A 59 -16.28 -5.18 -13.69
N PHE A 60 -15.56 -6.24 -13.29
CA PHE A 60 -14.86 -6.32 -12.01
C PHE A 60 -13.87 -5.17 -11.83
N LYS A 61 -13.02 -4.90 -12.82
CA LYS A 61 -12.07 -3.77 -12.80
C LYS A 61 -12.79 -2.44 -12.63
N THR A 62 -13.83 -2.18 -13.43
CA THR A 62 -14.61 -0.94 -13.32
C THR A 62 -15.24 -0.77 -11.94
N ALA A 63 -15.82 -1.84 -11.38
CA ALA A 63 -16.41 -1.79 -10.04
C ALA A 63 -15.33 -1.57 -8.96
N LEU A 64 -14.16 -2.21 -9.09
CA LEU A 64 -13.06 -2.06 -8.16
C LEU A 64 -12.51 -0.63 -8.15
N GLU A 65 -12.31 -0.03 -9.33
CA GLU A 65 -11.86 1.36 -9.47
C GLU A 65 -12.86 2.37 -8.90
N GLN A 66 -14.16 2.09 -9.00
CA GLN A 66 -15.21 2.94 -8.42
C GLN A 66 -15.30 2.84 -6.90
N LEU A 67 -15.21 1.62 -6.36
CA LEU A 67 -15.37 1.37 -4.92
C LEU A 67 -14.10 1.72 -4.13
N LEU A 68 -12.93 1.51 -4.73
CA LEU A 68 -11.62 1.66 -4.09
C LEU A 68 -10.68 2.51 -4.97
N PRO A 69 -11.03 3.79 -5.21
CA PRO A 69 -10.30 4.64 -6.14
C PRO A 69 -8.84 4.81 -5.71
N GLY A 70 -7.91 4.59 -6.65
CA GLY A 70 -6.48 4.75 -6.44
C GLY A 70 -5.81 3.67 -5.57
N GLN A 71 -6.55 2.67 -5.09
CA GLN A 71 -5.97 1.62 -4.24
C GLN A 71 -5.32 0.48 -5.02
N PHE A 72 -5.76 0.22 -6.25
CA PHE A 72 -5.25 -0.88 -7.07
C PHE A 72 -4.87 -0.44 -8.48
N ASP A 73 -3.71 -0.88 -8.96
CA ASP A 73 -3.35 -0.85 -10.37
C ASP A 73 -3.75 -2.19 -11.01
N THR A 74 -4.95 -2.22 -11.59
CA THR A 74 -5.57 -3.45 -12.10
C THR A 74 -5.23 -3.68 -13.58
N GLN A 75 -4.52 -4.76 -13.85
CA GLN A 75 -4.05 -5.14 -15.18
C GLN A 75 -4.67 -6.48 -15.60
N ILE A 76 -5.37 -6.51 -16.73
CA ILE A 76 -6.06 -7.70 -17.22
C ILE A 76 -5.32 -8.24 -18.45
N HIS A 77 -4.86 -9.48 -18.36
CA HIS A 77 -4.10 -10.18 -19.39
C HIS A 77 -4.89 -11.39 -19.90
N LEU A 78 -5.51 -11.22 -21.06
CA LEU A 78 -6.30 -12.25 -21.74
C LEU A 78 -5.43 -13.07 -22.70
N ASN A 79 -6.01 -14.11 -23.30
CA ASN A 79 -5.36 -14.96 -24.32
C ASN A 79 -4.02 -15.59 -23.86
N GLY A 80 -3.83 -15.78 -22.54
CA GLY A 80 -2.56 -16.29 -22.01
C GLY A 80 -1.34 -15.41 -22.29
N THR A 81 -1.55 -14.10 -22.49
CA THR A 81 -0.47 -13.16 -22.84
C THR A 81 0.54 -12.92 -21.73
N LEU A 82 0.14 -13.08 -20.47
CA LEU A 82 1.03 -12.95 -19.32
C LEU A 82 1.61 -14.29 -18.88
N PHE A 83 0.76 -15.32 -18.77
CA PHE A 83 1.13 -16.68 -18.42
C PHE A 83 0.37 -17.67 -19.29
N ALA A 84 1.02 -18.78 -19.65
CA ALA A 84 0.38 -19.89 -20.34
C ALA A 84 -0.52 -20.68 -19.38
N GLN A 85 -1.53 -21.35 -19.90
CA GLN A 85 -2.42 -22.22 -19.11
C GLN A 85 -1.62 -23.29 -18.35
N GLY A 86 -1.96 -23.50 -17.08
CA GLY A 86 -1.31 -24.45 -16.18
C GLY A 86 -0.04 -23.90 -15.51
N THR A 87 0.32 -22.63 -15.74
CA THR A 87 1.50 -21.99 -15.13
C THR A 87 1.16 -20.89 -14.12
N GLU A 88 -0.13 -20.66 -13.90
CA GLU A 88 -0.66 -19.62 -13.04
C GLU A 88 -0.36 -19.89 -11.57
N ILE A 89 -0.54 -21.12 -11.08
CA ILE A 89 -0.27 -21.47 -9.66
C ILE A 89 1.19 -21.21 -9.29
N PRO A 90 2.21 -21.68 -10.05
CA PRO A 90 3.60 -21.31 -9.80
C PRO A 90 3.86 -19.81 -9.91
N ALA A 91 3.19 -19.09 -10.81
CA ALA A 91 3.34 -17.64 -10.94
C ALA A 91 2.80 -16.90 -9.71
N MET A 92 1.66 -17.32 -9.17
CA MET A 92 1.08 -16.81 -7.94
C MET A 92 1.96 -17.08 -6.73
N GLN A 93 2.50 -18.30 -6.61
CA GLN A 93 3.43 -18.67 -5.53
C GLN A 93 4.70 -17.82 -5.52
N ARG A 94 5.15 -17.35 -6.69
CA ARG A 94 6.33 -16.46 -6.82
C ARG A 94 5.99 -14.98 -6.62
N GLY A 95 4.72 -14.62 -6.44
CA GLY A 95 4.29 -13.21 -6.34
C GLY A 95 4.32 -12.46 -7.67
N ASN A 96 4.32 -13.17 -8.79
CA ASN A 96 4.27 -12.58 -10.13
C ASN A 96 2.84 -12.42 -10.66
N LEU A 97 1.85 -12.99 -9.96
CA LEU A 97 0.44 -12.97 -10.34
C LEU A 97 -0.45 -12.91 -9.10
N GLU A 98 -1.48 -12.07 -9.12
CA GLU A 98 -2.39 -11.86 -8.00
C GLU A 98 -3.71 -12.62 -8.18
N MET A 99 -4.18 -12.78 -9.41
CA MET A 99 -5.44 -13.46 -9.71
C MET A 99 -5.39 -14.21 -11.03
N ALA A 100 -6.02 -15.38 -11.08
CA ALA A 100 -6.21 -16.14 -12.30
C ALA A 100 -7.60 -16.78 -12.34
N LEU A 101 -8.13 -16.95 -13.55
CA LEU A 101 -9.28 -17.82 -13.79
C LEU A 101 -8.74 -19.21 -14.20
N ILE A 102 -8.55 -20.07 -13.21
CA ILE A 102 -7.95 -21.40 -13.37
C ILE A 102 -9.05 -22.44 -13.56
N SER A 103 -8.86 -23.36 -14.52
CA SER A 103 -9.80 -24.46 -14.72
C SER A 103 -9.68 -25.49 -13.60
N ALA A 104 -10.79 -26.15 -13.25
CA ALA A 104 -10.78 -27.17 -12.20
C ALA A 104 -9.87 -28.37 -12.51
N GLN A 105 -9.52 -28.62 -13.78
CA GLN A 105 -8.59 -29.68 -14.17
C GLN A 105 -7.11 -29.31 -13.95
N ASP A 106 -6.82 -28.02 -13.76
CA ASP A 106 -5.47 -27.49 -13.59
C ASP A 106 -5.09 -27.31 -12.10
N ILE A 107 -5.96 -27.75 -11.18
CA ILE A 107 -5.79 -27.71 -9.70
C ILE A 107 -5.65 -29.14 -9.18
#